data_AF-A0A3D1HDK2-F1
#
_entry.id   AF-A0A3D1HDK2-F1
#
_cell.length_a   1.000
_cell.length_b   1.000
_cell.length_c   1.000
_cell.angle_alpha   90.00
_cell.angle_beta   90.00
_cell.angle_gamma   90.00
#
_symmetry.space_group_name_H-M   'P 1'
#
loop_
_entity.id
_entity.type
_entity.pdbx_description
1 polymer ?
#
loop_
_entity_poly.entity_id
_entity_poly.type
_entity_poly.pdbx_seq_one_letter_code
_entity_poly.pdbx_strand_id
1 'polypeptide(L)'
;MLNCNFEEKFVKEGLTFDDVLLIPAKSDVTPNMIELKTNLTKTITLNTPIMTAAMDTVTESKMAIAIAREGGIGIIHKNMTIEQQVDEVDKVKRSENGVIVNPFFLSPVDSVRDADALMGKYKISGVPIVENGKLVGIFTNRDLRFISDPAQKIGEVMTKENLITAPVGTTLQGAQEILRKHKIEKLPLVDENGFLKGLITIKDIEKSVQYPNTARDKSGRLLCGAAIGITPDVLERAGALIKAQADVLVLDSAHGHSKNIMVTLDKVKNAFPDIPVIAGNVATAAAAEDLIKAGADAVKVGIGPGSICTTRVVAGIGVPQITAIYDCACAATKYGVPIIADGGIKYSG
;
A
#
# COMPACT_ATOMS: atom_id res chain seq x y z
N MET A 1 -39.60 -16.29 15.15
CA MET A 1 -40.07 -17.02 16.34
C MET A 1 -38.96 -17.03 17.37
N LEU A 2 -39.25 -16.86 18.66
CA LEU A 2 -38.25 -16.96 19.72
C LEU A 2 -37.76 -18.41 19.78
N ASN A 3 -36.46 -18.65 19.61
CA ASN A 3 -35.90 -19.97 19.92
C ASN A 3 -35.88 -20.13 21.45
N CYS A 4 -36.78 -20.97 21.96
CA CYS A 4 -36.91 -21.27 23.39
C CYS A 4 -36.03 -22.45 23.82
N ASN A 5 -35.31 -23.09 22.90
CA ASN A 5 -34.36 -24.15 23.25
C ASN A 5 -33.07 -23.54 23.81
N PHE A 6 -32.88 -23.67 25.12
CA PHE A 6 -31.71 -23.16 25.83
C PHE A 6 -30.41 -23.77 25.28
N GLU A 7 -30.43 -25.09 25.05
CA GLU A 7 -29.32 -25.87 24.50
C GLU A 7 -29.08 -25.62 23.01
N GLU A 8 -29.83 -24.77 22.33
CA GLU A 8 -29.46 -24.28 20.99
C GLU A 8 -28.95 -22.84 21.06
N LYS A 9 -29.41 -22.06 22.04
CA LYS A 9 -29.12 -20.64 22.18
C LYS A 9 -27.80 -20.36 22.90
N PHE A 10 -27.40 -21.20 23.86
CA PHE A 10 -26.25 -20.97 24.74
C PHE A 10 -25.20 -22.09 24.66
N VAL A 11 -24.96 -22.61 23.46
CA VAL A 11 -24.02 -23.74 23.24
C VAL A 11 -22.57 -23.35 23.06
N LYS A 12 -22.33 -22.13 22.60
CA LYS A 12 -21.03 -21.77 22.07
C LYS A 12 -20.22 -21.03 23.11
N GLU A 13 -19.09 -21.61 23.47
CA GLU A 13 -18.03 -20.96 24.22
C GLU A 13 -17.06 -20.25 23.26
N GLY A 14 -16.36 -19.24 23.78
CA GLY A 14 -15.36 -18.52 23.00
C GLY A 14 -14.17 -18.09 23.85
N LEU A 15 -12.99 -18.08 23.22
CA LEU A 15 -11.71 -17.72 23.81
C LEU A 15 -11.16 -16.44 23.15
N THR A 16 -10.48 -15.64 23.94
CA THR A 16 -9.69 -14.48 23.50
C THR A 16 -8.20 -14.71 23.76
N PHE A 17 -7.36 -13.75 23.37
CA PHE A 17 -5.90 -13.87 23.47
C PHE A 17 -5.40 -14.23 24.88
N ASP A 18 -5.94 -13.56 25.90
CA ASP A 18 -5.51 -13.73 27.29
C ASP A 18 -5.96 -15.08 27.92
N ASP A 19 -6.80 -15.86 27.23
CA ASP A 19 -7.30 -17.16 27.73
C ASP A 19 -6.37 -18.35 27.40
N VAL A 20 -5.34 -18.15 26.57
CA VAL A 20 -4.52 -19.25 26.03
C VAL A 20 -3.02 -18.94 26.04
N LEU A 21 -2.21 -20.00 25.96
CA LEU A 21 -0.78 -19.93 25.70
C LEU A 21 -0.42 -20.92 24.57
N LEU A 22 0.62 -20.60 23.79
CA LEU A 22 1.18 -21.53 22.81
C LEU A 22 2.06 -22.58 23.51
N ILE A 23 1.87 -23.85 23.16
CA ILE A 23 2.68 -24.96 23.68
C ILE A 23 4.01 -25.01 22.93
N PRO A 24 5.17 -24.92 23.61
CA PRO A 24 6.47 -25.07 22.96
C PRO A 24 6.63 -26.45 22.31
N ALA A 25 7.23 -26.50 21.13
CA ALA A 25 7.51 -27.72 20.39
C ALA A 25 9.00 -27.79 19.98
N LYS A 26 9.46 -28.98 19.55
CA LYS A 26 10.82 -29.15 19.03
C LYS A 26 11.05 -28.21 17.83
N SER A 27 12.17 -27.48 17.85
CA SER A 27 12.61 -26.62 16.74
C SER A 27 14.07 -26.88 16.41
N ASP A 28 14.36 -27.01 15.12
CA ASP A 28 15.72 -27.08 14.57
C ASP A 28 16.11 -25.74 13.89
N VAL A 29 15.31 -24.67 14.07
CA VAL A 29 15.56 -23.32 13.53
C VAL A 29 15.72 -22.28 14.64
N THR A 30 16.55 -21.27 14.40
CA THR A 30 16.71 -20.10 15.27
C THR A 30 15.82 -18.94 14.82
N PRO A 31 15.44 -18.00 15.71
CA PRO A 31 14.50 -16.92 15.38
C PRO A 31 14.87 -16.08 14.14
N ASN A 32 16.16 -15.86 13.88
CA ASN A 32 16.66 -15.14 12.70
C ASN A 32 16.53 -15.92 11.38
N MET A 33 16.17 -17.21 11.42
CA MET A 33 15.89 -18.04 10.24
C MET A 33 14.40 -18.03 9.87
N ILE A 34 13.54 -17.42 10.68
CA ILE A 34 12.09 -17.43 10.47
C ILE A 34 11.73 -16.48 9.33
N GLU A 35 11.03 -16.99 8.32
CA GLU A 35 10.43 -16.17 7.27
C GLU A 35 9.03 -15.71 7.69
N LEU A 36 8.84 -14.39 7.75
CA LEU A 36 7.56 -13.75 8.11
C LEU A 36 6.69 -13.43 6.89
N LYS A 37 7.11 -13.86 5.70
CA LYS A 37 6.43 -13.58 4.45
C LYS A 37 5.03 -14.20 4.45
N THR A 38 4.02 -13.43 4.08
CA THR A 38 2.62 -13.89 4.10
C THR A 38 1.82 -13.34 2.93
N ASN A 39 0.78 -14.06 2.52
CA ASN A 39 -0.13 -13.62 1.47
C ASN A 39 -1.30 -12.85 2.09
N LEU A 40 -1.42 -11.57 1.74
CA LEU A 40 -2.58 -10.75 2.08
C LEU A 40 -3.77 -11.11 1.19
N THR A 41 -3.50 -11.31 -0.10
CA THR A 41 -4.45 -11.80 -1.10
C THR A 41 -3.73 -12.79 -2.01
N LYS A 42 -4.41 -13.35 -3.02
CA LYS A 42 -3.76 -14.22 -4.02
C LYS A 42 -2.65 -13.52 -4.82
N THR A 43 -2.71 -12.20 -4.94
CA THR A 43 -1.80 -11.40 -5.79
C THR A 43 -0.87 -10.48 -5.00
N ILE A 44 -1.11 -10.34 -3.69
CA ILE A 44 -0.34 -9.45 -2.82
C ILE A 44 0.31 -10.26 -1.70
N THR A 45 1.63 -10.19 -1.67
CA THR A 45 2.46 -10.79 -0.63
C THR A 45 3.15 -9.71 0.17
N LEU A 46 3.11 -9.82 1.49
CA LEU A 46 3.79 -8.96 2.44
C LEU A 46 5.06 -9.66 2.94
N ASN A 47 6.08 -8.90 3.29
CA ASN A 47 7.30 -9.44 3.89
C ASN A 47 7.16 -9.59 5.41
N THR A 48 6.22 -8.86 6.03
CA THR A 48 5.80 -9.01 7.42
C THR A 48 4.27 -9.03 7.51
N PRO A 49 3.66 -9.80 8.43
CA PRO A 49 2.21 -9.98 8.51
C PRO A 49 1.53 -8.84 9.26
N ILE A 50 1.84 -7.59 8.90
CA ILE A 50 1.33 -6.38 9.57
C ILE A 50 0.58 -5.50 8.58
N MET A 51 -0.64 -5.15 8.95
CA MET A 51 -1.51 -4.24 8.20
C MET A 51 -2.04 -3.16 9.15
N THR A 52 -1.86 -1.88 8.83
CA THR A 52 -2.38 -0.80 9.68
C THR A 52 -3.85 -0.54 9.42
N ALA A 53 -4.60 -0.27 10.50
CA ALA A 53 -6.04 -0.09 10.44
C ALA A 53 -6.43 1.16 9.63
N ALA A 54 -7.57 1.07 8.93
CA ALA A 54 -8.12 2.16 8.12
C ALA A 54 -8.84 3.24 8.97
N MET A 55 -8.12 3.80 9.95
CA MET A 55 -8.62 4.80 10.89
C MET A 55 -7.90 6.14 10.67
N ASP A 56 -8.61 7.24 10.82
CA ASP A 56 -8.08 8.61 10.69
C ASP A 56 -6.96 8.93 11.69
N THR A 57 -7.01 8.30 12.85
CA THR A 57 -6.00 8.42 13.90
C THR A 57 -4.80 7.48 13.73
N VAL A 58 -4.79 6.64 12.69
CA VAL A 58 -3.76 5.61 12.48
C VAL A 58 -3.08 5.77 11.12
N THR A 59 -3.84 5.74 10.03
CA THR A 59 -3.26 5.52 8.69
C THR A 59 -3.61 6.60 7.68
N GLU A 60 -2.71 7.58 7.58
CA GLU A 60 -2.50 8.43 6.40
C GLU A 60 -1.19 8.02 5.69
N SER A 61 -0.76 8.77 4.67
CA SER A 61 0.43 8.47 3.86
C SER A 61 1.69 8.24 4.68
N LYS A 62 1.91 9.00 5.77
CA LYS A 62 3.10 8.84 6.62
C LYS A 62 3.19 7.43 7.23
N MET A 63 2.07 6.94 7.79
CA MET A 63 2.02 5.61 8.37
C MET A 63 2.07 4.54 7.29
N ALA A 64 1.34 4.72 6.19
CA ALA A 64 1.35 3.77 5.08
C ALA A 64 2.74 3.60 4.45
N ILE A 65 3.50 4.69 4.30
CA ILE A 65 4.91 4.67 3.87
C ILE A 65 5.78 3.93 4.89
N ALA A 66 5.63 4.25 6.18
CA ALA A 66 6.43 3.65 7.24
C ALA A 66 6.22 2.13 7.32
N ILE A 67 4.96 1.68 7.33
CA ILE A 67 4.70 0.24 7.46
C ILE A 67 5.08 -0.53 6.19
N ALA A 68 4.91 0.05 5.00
CA ALA A 68 5.35 -0.57 3.76
C ALA A 68 6.87 -0.79 3.75
N ARG A 69 7.66 0.14 4.29
CA ARG A 69 9.12 -0.03 4.46
C ARG A 69 9.50 -1.17 5.40
N GLU A 70 8.72 -1.37 6.45
CA GLU A 70 8.89 -2.49 7.39
C GLU A 70 8.28 -3.82 6.88
N GLY A 71 7.79 -3.84 5.63
CA GLY A 71 7.33 -5.05 4.96
C GLY A 71 5.85 -5.36 5.09
N GLY A 72 5.08 -4.49 5.74
CA GLY A 72 3.63 -4.59 5.85
C GLY A 72 2.90 -3.76 4.79
N ILE A 73 1.66 -3.37 5.09
CA ILE A 73 0.84 -2.51 4.23
C ILE A 73 0.00 -1.54 5.06
N GLY A 74 -0.15 -0.30 4.58
CA GLY A 74 -1.06 0.65 5.18
C GLY A 74 -2.35 0.79 4.40
N ILE A 75 -3.48 0.88 5.11
CA ILE A 75 -4.78 1.17 4.51
C ILE A 75 -5.21 2.61 4.79
N ILE A 76 -5.22 3.45 3.77
CA ILE A 76 -5.66 4.84 3.90
C ILE A 76 -7.15 4.86 4.27
N HIS A 77 -7.49 5.53 5.37
CA HIS A 77 -8.87 5.65 5.84
C HIS A 77 -9.75 6.45 4.85
N LYS A 78 -11.07 6.30 4.98
CA LYS A 78 -12.07 6.93 4.09
C LYS A 78 -12.76 8.16 4.68
N ASN A 79 -12.33 8.62 5.86
CA ASN A 79 -12.92 9.77 6.55
C ASN A 79 -12.38 11.11 5.98
N MET A 80 -12.50 11.26 4.66
CA MET A 80 -12.04 12.41 3.88
C MET A 80 -12.69 12.39 2.49
N THR A 81 -12.53 13.46 1.70
CA THR A 81 -13.06 13.47 0.32
C THR A 81 -12.33 12.45 -0.56
N ILE A 82 -12.89 12.17 -1.75
CA ILE A 82 -12.26 11.24 -2.70
C ILE A 82 -10.88 11.78 -3.12
N GLU A 83 -10.80 13.08 -3.39
CA GLU A 83 -9.58 13.77 -3.82
C GLU A 83 -8.49 13.71 -2.76
N GLN A 84 -8.85 13.98 -1.50
CA GLN A 84 -7.90 13.90 -0.38
C GLN A 84 -7.37 12.46 -0.20
N GLN A 85 -8.24 11.46 -0.33
CA GLN A 85 -7.83 10.06 -0.19
C GLN A 85 -6.90 9.64 -1.34
N VAL A 86 -7.21 10.10 -2.56
CA VAL A 86 -6.35 9.93 -3.74
C VAL A 86 -4.98 10.58 -3.53
N ASP A 87 -4.93 11.79 -3.00
CA ASP A 87 -3.68 12.48 -2.70
C ASP A 87 -2.84 11.72 -1.66
N GLU A 88 -3.46 11.13 -0.64
CA GLU A 88 -2.75 10.28 0.33
C GLU A 88 -2.17 9.01 -0.32
N VAL A 89 -2.95 8.34 -1.19
CA VAL A 89 -2.45 7.17 -1.95
C VAL A 89 -1.29 7.59 -2.87
N ASP A 90 -1.44 8.67 -3.64
CA ASP A 90 -0.43 9.16 -4.58
C ASP A 90 0.89 9.50 -3.86
N LYS A 91 0.84 10.10 -2.68
CA LYS A 91 2.02 10.33 -1.82
C LYS A 91 2.74 9.03 -1.46
N VAL A 92 2.00 7.96 -1.12
CA VAL A 92 2.61 6.65 -0.79
C VAL A 92 3.25 6.04 -2.02
N LYS A 93 2.52 5.98 -3.13
CA LYS A 93 2.97 5.33 -4.38
C LYS A 93 4.15 6.06 -5.02
N ARG A 94 4.38 7.34 -4.70
CA ARG A 94 5.52 8.14 -5.16
C ARG A 94 6.67 8.26 -4.15
N SER A 95 6.48 7.79 -2.92
CA SER A 95 7.50 7.92 -1.85
C SER A 95 8.79 7.22 -2.22
N GLU A 96 8.68 6.09 -2.92
CA GLU A 96 9.81 5.29 -3.41
C GLU A 96 9.47 4.63 -4.72
N ASN A 97 10.32 4.88 -5.71
CA ASN A 97 10.33 4.13 -6.95
C ASN A 97 11.76 3.61 -7.09
N GLY A 98 11.98 2.30 -6.98
CA GLY A 98 13.31 1.74 -7.25
C GLY A 98 13.84 2.19 -8.61
N VAL A 99 12.94 2.27 -9.60
CA VAL A 99 13.15 2.94 -10.88
C VAL A 99 11.93 3.81 -11.17
N ILE A 100 12.10 5.13 -11.33
CA ILE A 100 11.01 6.01 -11.74
C ILE A 100 10.76 5.76 -13.23
N VAL A 101 9.69 5.05 -13.55
CA VAL A 101 9.21 4.85 -14.94
C VAL A 101 8.42 6.07 -15.36
N ASN A 102 8.69 6.62 -16.56
CA ASN A 102 8.12 7.89 -17.05
C ASN A 102 8.35 9.07 -16.08
N PRO A 103 9.61 9.46 -15.83
CA PRO A 103 9.91 10.61 -14.97
C PRO A 103 9.30 11.89 -15.54
N PHE A 104 8.92 12.82 -14.67
CA PHE A 104 8.62 14.19 -15.10
C PHE A 104 9.85 14.77 -15.78
N PHE A 105 9.65 15.37 -16.93
CA PHE A 105 10.69 16.08 -17.67
C PHE A 105 10.18 17.44 -18.09
N LEU A 106 11.12 18.35 -18.35
CA LEU A 106 10.87 19.66 -18.92
C LEU A 106 11.58 19.79 -20.26
N SER A 107 11.18 20.78 -21.04
CA SER A 107 11.79 21.17 -22.29
C SER A 107 12.89 22.22 -22.07
N PRO A 108 13.92 22.31 -22.94
CA PRO A 108 14.93 23.37 -22.85
C PRO A 108 14.36 24.79 -22.87
N VAL A 109 13.14 24.99 -23.41
CA VAL A 109 12.49 26.29 -23.49
C VAL A 109 11.71 26.68 -22.23
N ASP A 110 11.47 25.73 -21.32
CA ASP A 110 10.77 26.00 -20.06
C ASP A 110 11.65 26.85 -19.14
N SER A 111 11.02 27.56 -18.18
CA SER A 111 11.72 28.48 -17.29
C SER A 111 12.25 27.78 -16.03
N VAL A 112 13.27 28.36 -15.40
CA VAL A 112 13.77 27.89 -14.09
C VAL A 112 12.66 27.89 -13.04
N ARG A 113 11.72 28.85 -13.10
CA ARG A 113 10.53 28.89 -12.25
C ARG A 113 9.67 27.64 -12.40
N ASP A 114 9.48 27.13 -13.61
CA ASP A 114 8.70 25.91 -13.86
C ASP A 114 9.39 24.70 -13.23
N ALA A 115 10.72 24.61 -13.37
CA ALA A 115 11.51 23.59 -12.70
C ALA A 115 11.41 23.67 -11.18
N ASP A 116 11.52 24.86 -10.58
CA ASP A 116 11.42 25.04 -9.13
C ASP A 116 10.02 24.67 -8.61
N ALA A 117 8.97 25.12 -9.30
CA ALA A 117 7.59 24.76 -8.97
C ALA A 117 7.38 23.24 -9.04
N LEU A 118 7.89 22.58 -10.08
CA LEU A 118 7.78 21.14 -10.26
C LEU A 118 8.58 20.37 -9.19
N MET A 119 9.82 20.78 -8.92
CA MET A 119 10.65 20.20 -7.86
C MET A 119 10.04 20.39 -6.47
N GLY A 120 9.51 21.58 -6.18
CA GLY A 120 8.84 21.91 -4.91
C GLY A 120 7.54 21.13 -4.71
N LYS A 121 6.72 21.01 -5.76
CA LYS A 121 5.45 20.27 -5.77
C LYS A 121 5.68 18.77 -5.54
N TYR A 122 6.62 18.17 -6.26
CA TYR A 122 6.86 16.72 -6.20
C TYR A 122 7.97 16.32 -5.25
N LYS A 123 8.58 17.27 -4.53
CA LYS A 123 9.69 17.05 -3.58
C LYS A 123 10.88 16.29 -4.19
N ILE A 124 11.10 16.47 -5.50
CA ILE A 124 12.25 15.91 -6.22
C ILE A 124 13.37 16.94 -6.29
N SER A 125 14.61 16.48 -6.35
CA SER A 125 15.81 17.35 -6.30
C SER A 125 16.46 17.59 -7.67
N GLY A 126 15.74 17.23 -8.74
CA GLY A 126 16.19 17.41 -10.11
C GLY A 126 15.26 16.76 -11.12
N VAL A 127 15.32 17.28 -12.34
CA VAL A 127 14.38 17.08 -13.43
C VAL A 127 15.18 16.83 -14.71
N PRO A 128 14.98 15.69 -15.39
CA PRO A 128 15.49 15.45 -16.72
C PRO A 128 14.96 16.48 -17.73
N ILE A 129 15.80 16.93 -18.65
CA ILE A 129 15.44 17.86 -19.72
C ILE A 129 15.43 17.11 -21.04
N VAL A 130 14.32 17.21 -21.76
CA VAL A 130 14.00 16.38 -22.92
C VAL A 130 13.60 17.26 -24.09
N GLU A 131 14.16 16.98 -25.27
CA GLU A 131 13.78 17.61 -26.53
C GLU A 131 13.39 16.51 -27.53
N ASN A 132 12.18 16.60 -28.10
CA ASN A 132 11.63 15.58 -29.01
C ASN A 132 11.69 14.15 -28.45
N GLY A 133 11.53 14.00 -27.13
CA GLY A 133 11.59 12.71 -26.42
C GLY A 133 13.01 12.23 -26.07
N LYS A 134 14.06 12.88 -26.59
CA LYS A 134 15.46 12.56 -26.27
C LYS A 134 15.96 13.32 -25.06
N LEU A 135 16.72 12.65 -24.20
CA LEU A 135 17.36 13.30 -23.06
C LEU A 135 18.48 14.22 -23.56
N VAL A 136 18.37 15.52 -23.27
CA VAL A 136 19.36 16.53 -23.67
C VAL A 136 20.04 17.20 -22.48
N GLY A 137 19.55 16.98 -21.25
CA GLY A 137 20.13 17.54 -20.05
C GLY A 137 19.52 17.05 -18.76
N ILE A 138 20.07 17.51 -17.64
CA ILE A 138 19.45 17.41 -16.32
C ILE A 138 19.61 18.73 -15.58
N PHE A 139 18.57 19.13 -14.86
CA PHE A 139 18.55 20.29 -13.99
C PHE A 139 18.32 19.85 -12.54
N THR A 140 19.04 20.42 -11.58
CA THR A 140 19.04 19.96 -10.19
C THR A 140 18.98 21.11 -9.18
N ASN A 141 18.71 20.77 -7.92
CA ASN A 141 18.77 21.72 -6.80
C ASN A 141 20.14 22.40 -6.64
N ARG A 142 21.23 21.80 -7.15
CA ARG A 142 22.55 22.45 -7.11
C ARG A 142 22.60 23.59 -8.12
N ASP A 143 22.06 23.38 -9.31
CA ASP A 143 22.00 24.38 -10.37
C ASP A 143 21.14 25.57 -9.92
N LEU A 144 19.99 25.31 -9.30
CA LEU A 144 19.08 26.34 -8.80
C LEU A 144 19.74 27.34 -7.82
N ARG A 145 20.74 26.91 -7.04
CA ARG A 145 21.46 27.78 -6.08
C ARG A 145 22.31 28.86 -6.74
N PHE A 146 22.64 28.69 -8.02
CA PHE A 146 23.47 29.61 -8.78
C PHE A 146 22.65 30.51 -9.72
N ILE A 147 21.31 30.43 -9.67
CA ILE A 147 20.42 31.18 -10.55
C ILE A 147 19.85 32.41 -9.83
N SER A 148 20.05 33.56 -10.46
CA SER A 148 19.55 34.86 -10.00
C SER A 148 18.22 35.24 -10.64
N ASP A 149 17.98 34.83 -11.90
CA ASP A 149 16.77 35.14 -12.65
C ASP A 149 15.90 33.89 -12.87
N PRO A 150 14.76 33.77 -12.18
CA PRO A 150 13.84 32.65 -12.33
C PRO A 150 13.17 32.56 -13.71
N ALA A 151 13.21 33.62 -14.52
CA ALA A 151 12.64 33.63 -15.87
C ALA A 151 13.60 33.06 -16.94
N GLN A 152 14.86 32.83 -16.59
CA GLN A 152 15.83 32.25 -17.52
C GLN A 152 15.39 30.87 -18.00
N LYS A 153 15.72 30.53 -19.25
CA LYS A 153 15.42 29.23 -19.84
C LYS A 153 16.33 28.13 -19.29
N ILE A 154 15.76 26.97 -19.02
CA ILE A 154 16.50 25.83 -18.45
C ILE A 154 17.63 25.37 -19.37
N GLY A 155 17.44 25.42 -20.69
CA GLY A 155 18.47 24.99 -21.66
C GLY A 155 19.80 25.74 -21.55
N GLU A 156 19.81 26.94 -20.97
CA GLU A 156 21.01 27.75 -20.77
C GLU A 156 21.78 27.38 -19.50
N VAL A 157 21.10 26.80 -18.51
CA VAL A 157 21.63 26.57 -17.15
C VAL A 157 21.69 25.08 -16.77
N MET A 158 21.10 24.19 -17.56
CA MET A 158 21.13 22.75 -17.32
C MET A 158 22.53 22.15 -17.56
N THR A 159 22.78 21.01 -16.91
CA THR A 159 23.93 20.18 -17.26
C THR A 159 23.63 19.45 -18.57
N LYS A 160 24.42 19.70 -19.62
CA LYS A 160 24.25 19.12 -20.96
C LYS A 160 25.43 18.29 -21.46
N GLU A 161 26.62 18.51 -20.89
CA GLU A 161 27.84 17.78 -21.24
C GLU A 161 28.11 16.66 -20.23
N ASN A 162 28.70 15.56 -20.70
CA ASN A 162 29.06 14.40 -19.87
C ASN A 162 27.89 13.83 -19.06
N LEU A 163 26.68 13.84 -19.65
CA LEU A 163 25.51 13.19 -19.05
C LEU A 163 25.78 11.70 -18.88
N ILE A 164 25.89 11.29 -17.63
CA ILE A 164 25.97 9.88 -17.29
C ILE A 164 24.56 9.31 -17.32
N THR A 165 24.36 8.32 -18.17
CA THR A 165 23.09 7.62 -18.35
C THR A 165 23.32 6.12 -18.22
N ALA A 166 22.23 5.35 -18.08
CA ALA A 166 22.29 3.90 -18.08
C ALA A 166 21.16 3.32 -18.96
N PRO A 167 21.32 2.11 -19.52
CA PRO A 167 20.29 1.49 -20.34
C PRO A 167 19.06 1.10 -19.50
N VAL A 168 17.90 1.00 -20.17
CA VAL A 168 16.70 0.38 -19.59
C VAL A 168 17.03 -1.04 -19.11
N GLY A 169 16.55 -1.41 -17.93
CA GLY A 169 16.84 -2.71 -17.30
C GLY A 169 18.05 -2.71 -16.37
N THR A 170 18.73 -1.56 -16.20
CA THR A 170 19.79 -1.42 -15.18
C THR A 170 19.25 -1.75 -13.79
N THR A 171 19.92 -2.67 -13.09
CA THR A 171 19.54 -3.08 -11.73
C THR A 171 19.88 -2.00 -10.72
N LEU A 172 19.24 -2.01 -9.55
CA LEU A 172 19.57 -1.07 -8.46
C LEU A 172 21.05 -1.16 -8.04
N GLN A 173 21.63 -2.37 -8.04
CA GLN A 173 23.05 -2.60 -7.74
C GLN A 173 23.96 -2.01 -8.83
N GLY A 174 23.64 -2.24 -10.10
CA GLY A 174 24.39 -1.63 -11.21
C GLY A 174 24.29 -0.10 -11.21
N ALA A 175 23.10 0.43 -10.93
CA ALA A 175 22.89 1.87 -10.77
C ALA A 175 23.71 2.44 -9.61
N GLN A 176 23.79 1.74 -8.47
CA GLN A 176 24.60 2.14 -7.32
C GLN A 176 26.07 2.25 -7.68
N GLU A 177 26.61 1.29 -8.44
CA GLU A 177 28.00 1.34 -8.89
C GLU A 177 28.28 2.52 -9.81
N ILE A 178 27.38 2.80 -10.76
CA ILE A 178 27.49 3.94 -11.69
C ILE A 178 27.43 5.27 -10.90
N LEU A 179 26.42 5.45 -10.05
CA LEU A 179 26.25 6.65 -9.24
C LEU A 179 27.49 6.89 -8.35
N ARG A 180 28.02 5.83 -7.71
CA ARG A 180 29.23 5.89 -6.88
C ARG A 180 30.47 6.25 -7.69
N LYS A 181 30.68 5.58 -8.85
CA LYS A 181 31.84 5.79 -9.72
C LYS A 181 31.90 7.23 -10.24
N HIS A 182 30.75 7.76 -10.67
CA HIS A 182 30.64 9.08 -11.26
C HIS A 182 30.33 10.19 -10.24
N LYS A 183 30.12 9.85 -8.96
CA LYS A 183 29.80 10.78 -7.85
C LYS A 183 28.59 11.67 -8.14
N ILE A 184 27.55 11.07 -8.73
CA ILE A 184 26.29 11.73 -9.09
C ILE A 184 25.15 11.15 -8.26
N GLU A 185 24.06 11.93 -8.11
CA GLU A 185 22.90 11.54 -7.29
C GLU A 185 21.72 11.01 -8.12
N LYS A 186 21.77 11.16 -9.44
CA LYS A 186 20.66 10.91 -10.37
C LYS A 186 21.20 10.25 -11.63
N LEU A 187 20.56 9.17 -12.04
CA LEU A 187 20.94 8.38 -13.20
C LEU A 187 19.73 8.23 -14.13
N PRO A 188 19.64 9.07 -15.18
CA PRO A 188 18.64 8.89 -16.22
C PRO A 188 18.82 7.56 -16.95
N LEU A 189 17.70 6.88 -17.20
CA LEU A 189 17.65 5.67 -18.00
C LEU A 189 17.18 6.00 -19.41
N VAL A 190 17.96 5.60 -20.41
CA VAL A 190 17.66 5.84 -21.83
C VAL A 190 17.59 4.55 -22.62
N ASP A 191 16.83 4.55 -23.71
CA ASP A 191 16.89 3.48 -24.71
C ASP A 191 18.07 3.69 -25.69
N GLU A 192 18.24 2.75 -26.62
CA GLU A 192 19.31 2.78 -27.63
C GLU A 192 19.29 4.04 -28.51
N ASN A 193 18.14 4.69 -28.65
CA ASN A 193 17.95 5.88 -29.46
C ASN A 193 18.10 7.19 -28.64
N GLY A 194 18.40 7.09 -27.34
CA GLY A 194 18.57 8.21 -26.42
C GLY A 194 17.27 8.77 -25.84
N PHE A 195 16.14 8.07 -25.98
CA PHE A 195 14.88 8.51 -25.38
C PHE A 195 14.87 8.22 -23.90
N LEU A 196 14.40 9.19 -23.11
CA LEU A 196 14.25 9.02 -21.66
C LEU A 196 13.15 8.02 -21.35
N LYS A 197 13.50 6.96 -20.62
CA LYS A 197 12.57 5.90 -20.19
C LYS A 197 12.45 5.78 -18.68
N GLY A 198 13.44 6.27 -17.94
CA GLY A 198 13.40 6.21 -16.48
C GLY A 198 14.39 7.12 -15.77
N LEU A 199 14.34 7.13 -14.44
CA LEU A 199 15.29 7.82 -13.58
C LEU A 199 15.51 7.01 -12.30
N ILE A 200 16.77 6.80 -11.93
CA ILE A 200 17.16 6.22 -10.63
C ILE A 200 17.85 7.30 -9.80
N THR A 201 17.55 7.38 -8.50
CA THR A 201 18.21 8.33 -7.60
C THR A 201 18.98 7.61 -6.49
N ILE A 202 20.03 8.27 -5.97
CA ILE A 202 20.80 7.73 -4.84
C ILE A 202 19.92 7.52 -3.60
N LYS A 203 18.92 8.39 -3.41
CA LYS A 203 17.95 8.27 -2.31
C LYS A 203 17.15 6.96 -2.38
N ASP A 204 16.80 6.49 -3.58
CA ASP A 204 16.06 5.23 -3.74
C ASP A 204 16.93 4.03 -3.36
N ILE A 205 18.23 4.09 -3.67
CA ILE A 205 19.20 3.06 -3.27
C ILE A 205 19.45 3.07 -1.76
N GLU A 206 19.69 4.24 -1.18
CA GLU A 206 19.88 4.39 0.28
C GLU A 206 18.68 3.82 1.05
N LYS A 207 17.46 4.14 0.60
CA LYS A 207 16.24 3.59 1.19
C LYS A 207 16.13 2.07 1.01
N SER A 208 16.52 1.52 -0.13
CA SER A 208 16.52 0.06 -0.33
C SER A 208 17.50 -0.67 0.59
N VAL A 209 18.62 -0.04 0.95
CA VAL A 209 19.58 -0.60 1.93
C VAL A 209 19.06 -0.43 3.35
N GLN A 210 18.45 0.72 3.66
CA GLN A 210 17.88 1.01 4.97
C GLN A 210 16.68 0.11 5.29
N TYR A 211 15.86 -0.19 4.29
CA TYR A 211 14.60 -0.94 4.43
C TYR A 211 14.59 -2.19 3.53
N PRO A 212 15.39 -3.22 3.88
CA PRO A 212 15.54 -4.43 3.05
C PRO A 212 14.23 -5.23 2.93
N ASN A 213 13.33 -5.10 3.90
CA ASN A 213 12.05 -5.80 3.94
C ASN A 213 10.91 -5.05 3.27
N THR A 214 11.17 -3.95 2.57
CA THR A 214 10.12 -3.11 1.97
C THR A 214 9.13 -3.92 1.13
N ALA A 215 7.84 -3.79 1.41
CA ALA A 215 6.77 -4.38 0.61
C ALA A 215 6.50 -3.51 -0.63
N ARG A 216 6.75 -4.09 -1.81
CA ARG A 216 6.66 -3.38 -3.09
C ARG A 216 5.66 -4.07 -4.03
N ASP A 217 5.01 -3.27 -4.86
CA ASP A 217 4.23 -3.75 -6.00
C ASP A 217 5.14 -4.22 -7.15
N LYS A 218 4.52 -4.73 -8.22
CA LYS A 218 5.22 -5.21 -9.43
C LYS A 218 6.05 -4.14 -10.14
N SER A 219 5.79 -2.86 -9.88
CA SER A 219 6.51 -1.71 -10.44
C SER A 219 7.59 -1.16 -9.49
N GLY A 220 7.81 -1.79 -8.33
CA GLY A 220 8.82 -1.41 -7.36
C GLY A 220 8.40 -0.26 -6.43
N ARG A 221 7.11 0.12 -6.44
CA ARG A 221 6.54 1.16 -5.57
C ARG A 221 6.06 0.56 -4.26
N LEU A 222 5.99 1.35 -3.19
CA LEU A 222 5.44 0.88 -1.92
C LEU A 222 4.01 0.34 -2.07
N LEU A 223 3.69 -0.78 -1.41
CA LEU A 223 2.31 -1.26 -1.33
C LEU A 223 1.43 -0.29 -0.52
N CYS A 224 0.23 -0.02 -1.01
CA CYS A 224 -0.75 0.86 -0.40
C CYS A 224 -2.16 0.34 -0.63
N GLY A 225 -2.96 0.22 0.42
CA GLY A 225 -4.38 -0.04 0.31
C GLY A 225 -5.21 1.20 0.65
N ALA A 226 -6.49 1.16 0.32
CA ALA A 226 -7.41 2.24 0.67
C ALA A 226 -8.80 1.68 1.05
N ALA A 227 -9.39 2.24 2.10
CA ALA A 227 -10.73 1.86 2.51
C ALA A 227 -11.79 2.51 1.62
N ILE A 228 -12.86 1.76 1.36
CA ILE A 228 -14.07 2.23 0.68
C ILE A 228 -15.30 1.97 1.56
N GLY A 229 -16.38 2.69 1.29
CA GLY A 229 -17.66 2.55 1.98
C GLY A 229 -18.68 1.77 1.15
N ILE A 230 -19.91 1.72 1.65
CA ILE A 230 -21.09 1.19 0.93
C ILE A 230 -21.98 2.31 0.39
N THR A 231 -21.38 3.47 0.11
CA THR A 231 -22.08 4.67 -0.33
C THR A 231 -22.38 4.62 -1.84
N PRO A 232 -23.35 5.42 -2.34
CA PRO A 232 -23.70 5.43 -3.77
C PRO A 232 -22.53 5.78 -4.71
N ASP A 233 -21.58 6.59 -4.23
CA ASP A 233 -20.35 7.02 -4.93
C ASP A 233 -19.20 5.99 -4.87
N VAL A 234 -19.44 4.78 -4.35
CA VAL A 234 -18.38 3.78 -4.13
C VAL A 234 -17.57 3.46 -5.39
N LEU A 235 -18.21 3.40 -6.57
CA LEU A 235 -17.52 3.12 -7.83
C LEU A 235 -16.65 4.29 -8.29
N GLU A 236 -17.09 5.53 -8.04
CA GLU A 236 -16.31 6.73 -8.31
C GLU A 236 -15.07 6.75 -7.43
N ARG A 237 -15.24 6.56 -6.12
CA ARG A 237 -14.14 6.49 -5.16
C ARG A 237 -13.17 5.35 -5.49
N ALA A 238 -13.67 4.14 -5.75
CA ALA A 238 -12.84 2.99 -6.12
C ALA A 238 -12.04 3.27 -7.41
N GLY A 239 -12.70 3.77 -8.45
CA GLY A 239 -12.04 4.12 -9.71
C GLY A 239 -10.96 5.18 -9.55
N ALA A 240 -11.21 6.21 -8.75
CA ALA A 240 -10.24 7.26 -8.46
C ALA A 240 -9.01 6.72 -7.71
N LEU A 241 -9.21 5.85 -6.72
CA LEU A 241 -8.13 5.22 -5.95
C LEU A 241 -7.30 4.24 -6.80
N ILE A 242 -7.95 3.47 -7.67
CA ILE A 242 -7.26 2.58 -8.63
C ILE A 242 -6.43 3.40 -9.62
N LYS A 243 -6.97 4.53 -10.10
CA LYS A 243 -6.22 5.47 -10.96
C LYS A 243 -5.01 6.06 -10.22
N ALA A 244 -5.13 6.30 -8.91
CA ALA A 244 -4.05 6.68 -8.02
C ALA A 244 -3.10 5.53 -7.66
N GLN A 245 -3.35 4.32 -8.18
CA GLN A 245 -2.52 3.13 -8.05
C GLN A 245 -2.54 2.49 -6.66
N ALA A 246 -3.67 2.57 -5.95
CA ALA A 246 -3.93 1.71 -4.80
C ALA A 246 -3.86 0.23 -5.21
N ASP A 247 -3.18 -0.59 -4.41
CA ASP A 247 -2.96 -2.01 -4.70
C ASP A 247 -4.09 -2.91 -4.23
N VAL A 248 -4.86 -2.46 -3.22
CA VAL A 248 -6.00 -3.21 -2.65
C VAL A 248 -7.05 -2.25 -2.11
N LEU A 249 -8.33 -2.61 -2.30
CA LEU A 249 -9.45 -1.88 -1.71
C LEU A 249 -10.00 -2.63 -0.50
N VAL A 250 -10.37 -1.91 0.56
CA VAL A 250 -10.91 -2.50 1.79
C VAL A 250 -12.34 -2.03 2.02
N LEU A 251 -13.30 -2.93 1.82
CA LEU A 251 -14.70 -2.69 2.15
C LEU A 251 -14.90 -2.96 3.65
N ASP A 252 -14.73 -1.90 4.43
CA ASP A 252 -14.70 -1.96 5.90
C ASP A 252 -16.01 -1.47 6.52
N SER A 253 -16.71 -2.38 7.20
CA SER A 253 -17.99 -2.16 7.88
C SER A 253 -18.03 -2.87 9.24
N ALA A 254 -18.77 -2.29 10.20
CA ALA A 254 -18.99 -2.92 11.50
C ALA A 254 -19.69 -4.29 11.40
N HIS A 255 -20.50 -4.50 10.35
CA HIS A 255 -21.17 -5.77 10.08
C HIS A 255 -21.10 -6.12 8.59
N GLY A 256 -20.09 -6.94 8.25
CA GLY A 256 -19.82 -7.39 6.88
C GLY A 256 -20.82 -8.41 6.34
N HIS A 257 -21.51 -9.16 7.22
CA HIS A 257 -22.50 -10.17 6.81
C HIS A 257 -23.87 -9.55 6.47
N SER A 258 -23.87 -8.49 5.68
CA SER A 258 -25.08 -7.79 5.25
C SER A 258 -25.24 -7.82 3.74
N LYS A 259 -26.49 -7.81 3.28
CA LYS A 259 -26.83 -7.76 1.84
C LYS A 259 -26.16 -6.59 1.14
N ASN A 260 -26.11 -5.42 1.79
CA ASN A 260 -25.51 -4.21 1.19
C ASN A 260 -24.01 -4.36 0.99
N ILE A 261 -23.30 -5.04 1.89
CA ILE A 261 -21.86 -5.32 1.72
C ILE A 261 -21.63 -6.26 0.55
N MET A 262 -22.37 -7.38 0.49
CA MET A 262 -22.24 -8.34 -0.62
C MET A 262 -22.57 -7.71 -1.98
N VAL A 263 -23.65 -6.92 -2.06
CA VAL A 263 -24.04 -6.21 -3.29
C VAL A 263 -22.98 -5.18 -3.69
N THR A 264 -22.42 -4.43 -2.75
CA THR A 264 -21.36 -3.46 -3.05
C THR A 264 -20.06 -4.16 -3.47
N LEU A 265 -19.69 -5.26 -2.81
CA LEU A 265 -18.54 -6.07 -3.17
C LEU A 265 -18.66 -6.58 -4.60
N ASP A 266 -19.79 -7.20 -4.95
CA ASP A 266 -20.08 -7.68 -6.31
C ASP A 266 -20.01 -6.53 -7.33
N LYS A 267 -20.61 -5.38 -7.04
CA LYS A 267 -20.51 -4.19 -7.90
C LYS A 267 -19.08 -3.74 -8.15
N VAL A 268 -18.25 -3.67 -7.10
CA VAL A 268 -16.84 -3.25 -7.21
C VAL A 268 -16.04 -4.29 -7.99
N LYS A 269 -16.20 -5.59 -7.70
CA LYS A 269 -15.52 -6.68 -8.42
C LYS A 269 -15.93 -6.74 -9.89
N ASN A 270 -17.19 -6.47 -10.23
CA ASN A 270 -17.65 -6.43 -11.62
C ASN A 270 -17.10 -5.21 -12.38
N ALA A 271 -17.00 -4.04 -11.74
CA ALA A 271 -16.44 -2.84 -12.36
C ALA A 271 -14.91 -2.89 -12.48
N PHE A 272 -14.25 -3.52 -11.52
CA PHE A 272 -12.78 -3.58 -11.41
C PHE A 272 -12.35 -5.02 -11.06
N PRO A 273 -12.35 -5.96 -12.03
CA PRO A 273 -12.09 -7.38 -11.75
C PRO A 273 -10.67 -7.66 -11.26
N ASP A 274 -9.70 -6.85 -11.72
CA ASP A 274 -8.28 -7.06 -11.46
C ASP A 274 -7.82 -6.50 -10.10
N ILE A 275 -8.60 -5.62 -9.47
CA ILE A 275 -8.23 -5.09 -8.15
C ILE A 275 -8.61 -6.10 -7.06
N PRO A 276 -7.67 -6.46 -6.16
CA PRO A 276 -8.01 -7.23 -4.98
C PRO A 276 -8.91 -6.42 -4.04
N VAL A 277 -9.92 -7.08 -3.47
CA VAL A 277 -10.83 -6.47 -2.50
C VAL A 277 -10.85 -7.29 -1.21
N ILE A 278 -10.52 -6.63 -0.11
CA ILE A 278 -10.65 -7.15 1.25
C ILE A 278 -12.03 -6.76 1.76
N ALA A 279 -12.81 -7.72 2.27
CA ALA A 279 -14.15 -7.45 2.79
C ALA A 279 -14.27 -7.84 4.28
N GLY A 280 -14.97 -7.00 5.05
CA GLY A 280 -15.23 -7.28 6.45
C GLY A 280 -16.09 -6.19 7.12
N ASN A 281 -16.27 -6.25 8.43
CA ASN A 281 -15.76 -7.26 9.35
C ASN A 281 -16.77 -8.39 9.56
N VAL A 282 -16.26 -9.60 9.76
CA VAL A 282 -17.05 -10.78 10.12
C VAL A 282 -16.49 -11.44 11.37
N ALA A 283 -17.26 -12.34 11.99
CA ALA A 283 -16.84 -13.07 13.17
C ALA A 283 -17.35 -14.52 13.21
N THR A 284 -17.86 -15.03 12.08
CA THR A 284 -18.41 -16.39 11.97
C THR A 284 -17.99 -17.04 10.66
N ALA A 285 -17.89 -18.38 10.67
CA ALA A 285 -17.57 -19.19 9.49
C ALA A 285 -18.51 -18.91 8.31
N ALA A 286 -19.83 -18.86 8.56
CA ALA A 286 -20.84 -18.60 7.52
C ALA A 286 -20.66 -17.22 6.89
N ALA A 287 -20.41 -16.18 7.69
CA ALA A 287 -20.18 -14.83 7.19
C ALA A 287 -18.90 -14.74 6.33
N ALA A 288 -17.82 -15.39 6.76
CA ALA A 288 -16.59 -15.46 5.99
C ALA A 288 -16.81 -16.17 4.65
N GLU A 289 -17.49 -17.33 4.67
CA GLU A 289 -17.80 -18.09 3.46
C GLU A 289 -18.68 -17.32 2.47
N ASP A 290 -19.69 -16.60 2.96
CA ASP A 290 -20.57 -15.79 2.11
C ASP A 290 -19.83 -14.62 1.47
N LEU A 291 -18.92 -13.95 2.19
CA LEU A 291 -18.08 -12.89 1.61
C LEU A 291 -17.12 -13.44 0.56
N ILE A 292 -16.54 -14.62 0.79
CA ILE A 292 -15.67 -15.29 -0.18
C ILE A 292 -16.45 -15.62 -1.46
N LYS A 293 -17.65 -16.20 -1.32
CA LYS A 293 -18.53 -16.51 -2.46
C LYS A 293 -18.99 -15.27 -3.21
N ALA A 294 -19.11 -14.14 -2.52
CA ALA A 294 -19.41 -12.84 -3.13
C ALA A 294 -18.18 -12.18 -3.80
N GLY A 295 -17.00 -12.79 -3.75
CA GLY A 295 -15.81 -12.36 -4.49
C GLY A 295 -14.74 -11.65 -3.67
N ALA A 296 -14.75 -11.76 -2.34
CA ALA A 296 -13.69 -11.22 -1.50
C ALA A 296 -12.37 -11.98 -1.71
N ASP A 297 -11.28 -11.23 -1.91
CA ASP A 297 -9.93 -11.77 -2.10
C ASP A 297 -9.21 -12.03 -0.76
N ALA A 298 -9.70 -11.41 0.32
CA ALA A 298 -9.39 -11.72 1.71
C ALA A 298 -10.53 -11.26 2.63
N VAL A 299 -10.60 -11.84 3.82
CA VAL A 299 -11.67 -11.55 4.79
C VAL A 299 -11.11 -10.91 6.06
N LYS A 300 -11.64 -9.75 6.46
CA LYS A 300 -11.27 -9.08 7.72
C LYS A 300 -12.17 -9.55 8.87
N VAL A 301 -11.55 -10.00 9.96
CA VAL A 301 -12.20 -10.74 11.05
C VAL A 301 -12.07 -9.99 12.38
N GLY A 302 -13.20 -9.67 12.99
CA GLY A 302 -13.27 -9.06 14.31
C GLY A 302 -14.49 -8.19 14.48
N ILE A 303 -15.40 -8.57 15.39
CA ILE A 303 -16.56 -7.76 15.79
C ILE A 303 -16.55 -7.61 17.32
N GLY A 304 -16.32 -6.38 17.77
CA GLY A 304 -16.19 -6.05 19.20
C GLY A 304 -14.81 -6.20 19.89
N PRO A 305 -13.72 -6.71 19.29
CA PRO A 305 -12.45 -6.86 20.01
C PRO A 305 -11.61 -5.56 20.06
N GLY A 306 -11.95 -4.55 19.26
CA GLY A 306 -11.18 -3.31 19.17
C GLY A 306 -11.14 -2.55 20.49
N SER A 307 -10.00 -1.97 20.83
CA SER A 307 -9.77 -1.27 22.11
C SER A 307 -10.74 -0.11 22.36
N ILE A 308 -11.10 0.63 21.31
CA ILE A 308 -12.08 1.73 21.35
C ILE A 308 -13.49 1.31 20.95
N CYS A 309 -13.70 0.03 20.63
CA CYS A 309 -14.96 -0.47 20.10
C CYS A 309 -15.98 -0.65 21.24
N THR A 310 -17.12 0.04 21.15
CA THR A 310 -18.19 -0.05 22.16
C THR A 310 -19.28 -1.07 21.82
N THR A 311 -19.17 -1.78 20.69
CA THR A 311 -20.21 -2.68 20.17
C THR A 311 -20.67 -3.74 21.17
N ARG A 312 -19.74 -4.32 21.95
CA ARG A 312 -20.10 -5.32 22.97
C ARG A 312 -20.94 -4.72 24.09
N VAL A 313 -20.57 -3.55 24.58
CA VAL A 313 -21.25 -2.90 25.72
C VAL A 313 -22.58 -2.27 25.29
N VAL A 314 -22.63 -1.65 24.11
CA VAL A 314 -23.81 -0.91 23.65
C VAL A 314 -24.83 -1.82 22.97
N ALA A 315 -24.38 -2.73 22.10
CA ALA A 315 -25.27 -3.58 21.30
C ALA A 315 -25.37 -5.02 21.81
N GLY A 316 -24.50 -5.44 22.73
CA GLY A 316 -24.45 -6.82 23.21
C GLY A 316 -23.96 -7.82 22.16
N ILE A 317 -23.25 -7.35 21.11
CA ILE A 317 -22.83 -8.15 19.96
C ILE A 317 -21.31 -8.24 19.90
N GLY A 318 -20.78 -9.43 19.65
CA GLY A 318 -19.38 -9.67 19.37
C GLY A 318 -19.01 -11.14 19.56
N VAL A 319 -17.78 -11.49 19.19
CA VAL A 319 -17.20 -12.82 19.42
C VAL A 319 -15.81 -12.65 20.04
N PRO A 320 -15.39 -13.47 21.02
CA PRO A 320 -14.01 -13.53 21.48
C PRO A 320 -13.03 -13.78 20.32
N GLN A 321 -11.92 -13.05 20.30
CA GLN A 321 -11.20 -12.83 19.04
C GLN A 321 -10.49 -14.08 18.51
N ILE A 322 -9.94 -14.93 19.38
CA ILE A 322 -9.33 -16.20 18.95
C ILE A 322 -10.37 -17.11 18.31
N THR A 323 -11.54 -17.26 18.94
CA THR A 323 -12.64 -18.06 18.36
C THR A 323 -13.11 -17.51 17.01
N ALA A 324 -13.26 -16.19 16.89
CA ALA A 324 -13.65 -15.56 15.62
C ALA A 324 -12.62 -15.83 14.52
N ILE A 325 -11.33 -15.67 14.82
CA ILE A 325 -10.22 -15.93 13.89
C ILE A 325 -10.23 -17.40 13.49
N TYR A 326 -10.29 -18.31 14.45
CA TYR A 326 -10.25 -19.76 14.21
C TYR A 326 -11.39 -20.23 13.30
N ASP A 327 -12.63 -19.86 13.63
CA ASP A 327 -13.81 -20.27 12.86
C ASP A 327 -13.77 -19.73 11.42
N CYS A 328 -13.44 -18.46 11.26
CA CYS A 328 -13.30 -17.83 9.94
C CYS A 328 -12.14 -18.45 9.15
N ALA A 329 -11.00 -18.74 9.78
CA ALA A 329 -9.85 -19.37 9.13
C ALA A 329 -10.18 -20.79 8.64
N CYS A 330 -10.87 -21.59 9.45
CA CYS A 330 -11.31 -22.93 9.08
C CYS A 330 -12.27 -22.92 7.88
N ALA A 331 -13.13 -21.91 7.77
CA ALA A 331 -13.99 -21.72 6.61
C ALA A 331 -13.17 -21.26 5.38
N ALA A 332 -12.37 -20.21 5.53
CA ALA A 332 -11.65 -19.56 4.43
C ALA A 332 -10.55 -20.43 3.81
N THR A 333 -9.91 -21.29 4.60
CA THR A 333 -8.88 -22.23 4.13
C THR A 333 -9.40 -23.18 3.06
N LYS A 334 -10.67 -23.58 3.12
CA LYS A 334 -11.32 -24.44 2.11
C LYS A 334 -11.35 -23.82 0.72
N TYR A 335 -11.24 -22.49 0.65
CA TYR A 335 -11.25 -21.69 -0.57
C TYR A 335 -9.88 -21.11 -0.93
N GLY A 336 -8.86 -21.34 -0.10
CA GLY A 336 -7.54 -20.72 -0.26
C GLY A 336 -7.57 -19.19 -0.16
N VAL A 337 -8.47 -18.64 0.67
CA VAL A 337 -8.62 -17.19 0.88
C VAL A 337 -8.03 -16.81 2.25
N PRO A 338 -7.08 -15.85 2.31
CA PRO A 338 -6.51 -15.39 3.58
C PRO A 338 -7.54 -14.65 4.45
N ILE A 339 -7.30 -14.65 5.76
CA ILE A 339 -8.04 -13.82 6.71
C ILE A 339 -7.11 -12.84 7.41
N ILE A 340 -7.68 -11.73 7.89
CA ILE A 340 -6.96 -10.69 8.64
C ILE A 340 -7.59 -10.58 10.03
N ALA A 341 -6.80 -10.77 11.08
CA ALA A 341 -7.23 -10.56 12.45
C ALA A 341 -7.24 -9.05 12.78
N ASP A 342 -8.41 -8.50 13.08
CA ASP A 342 -8.60 -7.06 13.29
C ASP A 342 -9.13 -6.77 14.70
N GLY A 343 -8.29 -6.11 15.51
CA GLY A 343 -8.60 -5.68 16.87
C GLY A 343 -8.25 -6.70 17.97
N GLY A 344 -8.13 -6.20 19.20
CA GLY A 344 -7.89 -6.99 20.41
C GLY A 344 -6.42 -7.29 20.74
N ILE A 345 -5.49 -7.05 19.80
CA ILE A 345 -4.05 -7.23 20.02
C ILE A 345 -3.51 -6.11 20.93
N LYS A 346 -2.74 -6.49 21.95
CA LYS A 346 -2.08 -5.56 22.90
C LYS A 346 -0.55 -5.71 22.91
N TYR A 347 -0.06 -6.93 22.71
CA TYR A 347 1.36 -7.30 22.74
C TYR A 347 1.69 -8.21 21.55
N SER A 348 2.97 -8.53 21.36
CA SER A 348 3.44 -9.40 20.26
C SER A 348 3.01 -10.86 20.38
N GLY A 349 2.61 -11.28 21.58
CA GLY A 349 2.27 -12.65 21.96
C GLY A 349 2.30 -12.79 23.47
#